data_AF-A0A1G9DT67-F1
#
_entry.id   AF-A0A1G9DT67-F1
#
_cell.length_a   1.000
_cell.length_b   1.000
_cell.length_c   1.000
_cell.angle_alpha   90.00
_cell.angle_beta   90.00
_cell.angle_gamma   90.00
#
_symmetry.space_group_name_H-M   'P 1'
#
loop_
_entity.id
_entity.type
_entity.pdbx_description
1 polymer ?
#
loop_
_entity_poly.entity_id
_entity_poly.type
_entity_poly.pdbx_seq_one_letter_code
_entity_poly.pdbx_strand_id
1 'polypeptide(L)'
;GSQYCSTLYQSLVIQHELKCSMSAKGNCYDNACAESFFHSLKVEAIHGERFETRDAMRRQVFEYIEMDYNRQRRHSAIGMISPEAFEARVIA
;
A
#
# COMPACT_ATOMS: atom_id res chain seq x y z
N GLY A 1 -3.35 -5.89 -14.48
CA GLY A 1 -3.03 -4.88 -15.50
C GLY A 1 -4.28 -4.47 -16.25
N SER A 2 -4.95 -5.43 -16.91
CA SER A 2 -6.19 -5.19 -17.64
C SER A 2 -7.30 -4.52 -16.82
N GLN A 3 -7.36 -4.73 -15.51
CA GLN A 3 -8.32 -4.05 -14.62
C GLN A 3 -8.15 -2.53 -14.64
N TYR A 4 -6.90 -2.05 -14.55
CA TYR A 4 -6.57 -0.62 -14.58
C TYR A 4 -6.73 0.00 -15.97
N CYS A 5 -6.67 -0.81 -17.04
CA CYS A 5 -6.95 -0.37 -18.41
C CYS A 5 -8.45 -0.47 -18.79
N SER A 6 -9.30 -0.97 -17.89
CA SER A 6 -10.72 -1.16 -18.19
C SER A 6 -11.43 0.19 -18.33
N THR A 7 -12.45 0.24 -19.19
CA THR A 7 -13.23 1.46 -19.42
C THR A 7 -13.85 1.98 -18.12
N LEU A 8 -14.40 1.09 -17.29
CA LEU A 8 -15.01 1.47 -16.01
C LEU A 8 -14.02 2.15 -15.07
N TYR A 9 -12.79 1.63 -14.97
CA TYR A 9 -11.75 2.22 -14.14
C TYR A 9 -11.28 3.57 -14.69
N GLN A 10 -11.02 3.66 -16.00
CA GLN A 10 -10.57 4.90 -16.64
C GLN A 10 -11.62 6.01 -16.57
N SER A 11 -12.91 5.67 -16.72
CA SER A 11 -14.01 6.63 -16.53
C SER A 11 -14.02 7.21 -15.12
N LEU A 12 -13.79 6.39 -14.09
CA LEU A 12 -13.71 6.86 -12.70
C LEU A 12 -12.52 7.80 -12.49
N VAL A 13 -11.35 7.43 -13.03
CA VAL A 13 -10.14 8.27 -12.95
C VAL A 13 -10.37 9.65 -13.57
N ILE A 14 -10.98 9.70 -14.77
CA ILE A 14 -11.32 10.95 -15.46
C ILE A 14 -12.34 11.76 -14.65
N GLN A 15 -13.39 11.11 -14.13
CA GLN A 15 -14.43 11.77 -13.33
C GLN A 15 -13.86 12.48 -12.10
N HIS A 16 -12.82 11.93 -11.48
CA HIS A 16 -12.15 12.50 -10.32
C HIS A 16 -10.95 13.39 -10.67
N GLU A 17 -10.78 13.76 -11.94
CA GLU A 17 -9.67 14.61 -12.43
C GLU A 17 -8.27 14.06 -12.09
N LEU A 18 -8.16 12.74 -11.94
CA LEU A 18 -6.92 12.06 -11.62
C LEU A 18 -6.14 11.75 -12.90
N LYS A 19 -4.82 11.79 -12.82
CA LYS A 19 -3.94 11.38 -13.92
C LYS A 19 -3.55 9.91 -13.78
N CYS A 20 -4.03 9.06 -14.69
CA CYS A 20 -3.58 7.67 -14.74
C CYS A 20 -2.11 7.59 -15.16
N SER A 21 -1.29 6.90 -14.36
CA SER A 21 0.07 6.50 -14.73
C SER A 21 0.16 4.98 -14.70
N MET A 22 0.51 4.37 -15.84
CA MET A 22 0.64 2.92 -15.99
C MET A 22 2.10 2.44 -15.94
N SER A 23 3.04 3.34 -15.62
CA SER A 23 4.50 3.14 -15.70
C SER A 23 5.00 2.75 -17.09
N ALA A 24 6.30 2.90 -17.33
CA ALA A 24 6.93 2.39 -18.53
C ALA A 24 7.17 0.87 -18.42
N LYS A 25 7.09 0.16 -19.54
CA LYS A 25 7.41 -1.28 -19.56
C LYS A 25 8.83 -1.51 -19.03
N GLY A 26 8.94 -2.32 -17.98
CA GLY A 26 10.23 -2.69 -17.38
C GLY A 26 10.78 -1.68 -16.36
N ASN A 27 10.02 -0.64 -15.98
CA ASN A 27 10.44 0.26 -14.91
C ASN A 27 10.02 -0.30 -13.53
N CYS A 28 10.93 -1.00 -12.86
CA CYS A 28 10.68 -1.55 -11.52
C CYS A 28 10.64 -0.49 -10.41
N TYR A 29 11.27 0.68 -10.61
CA TYR A 29 11.34 1.71 -9.58
C TYR A 29 9.97 2.29 -9.25
N ASP A 30 9.09 2.45 -10.24
CA ASP A 30 7.74 2.99 -10.02
C ASP A 30 6.90 2.08 -9.12
N ASN A 31 7.17 0.76 -9.13
CA ASN A 31 6.43 -0.22 -8.32
C ASN A 31 7.17 -0.60 -7.01
N ALA A 32 8.43 -0.21 -6.85
CA ALA A 32 9.28 -0.65 -5.75
C ALA A 32 8.68 -0.31 -4.37
N CYS A 33 8.03 0.85 -4.22
CA CYS A 33 7.37 1.23 -2.97
C CYS A 33 6.23 0.27 -2.60
N ALA A 34 5.38 -0.08 -3.58
CA ALA A 34 4.28 -1.02 -3.36
C ALA A 34 4.80 -2.44 -3.09
N GLU A 35 5.83 -2.88 -3.82
CA GLU A 35 6.47 -4.19 -3.59
C GLU A 35 7.06 -4.30 -2.19
N SER A 36 7.76 -3.27 -1.72
CA SER A 36 8.32 -3.22 -0.37
C SER A 36 7.22 -3.29 0.71
N PHE A 37 6.11 -2.60 0.51
CA PHE A 37 4.94 -2.70 1.40
C PHE A 37 4.39 -4.14 1.43
N PHE A 38 4.12 -4.73 0.26
CA PHE A 38 3.54 -6.08 0.19
C PHE A 38 4.48 -7.17 0.72
N HIS A 39 5.79 -6.99 0.56
CA HIS A 39 6.78 -7.85 1.19
C HIS A 39 6.65 -7.78 2.72
N SER A 40 6.66 -6.58 3.29
CA SER A 40 6.55 -6.37 4.74
C SER A 40 5.24 -6.95 5.28
N LEU A 41 4.09 -6.62 4.67
CA LEU A 41 2.77 -7.14 5.05
C LEU A 41 2.76 -8.67 5.09
N LYS A 42 3.31 -9.32 4.06
CA LYS A 42 3.32 -10.78 4.00
C LYS A 42 4.21 -11.38 5.08
N VAL A 43 5.41 -10.86 5.27
CA VAL A 43 6.38 -11.39 6.24
C VAL A 43 5.88 -11.21 7.68
N GLU A 44 5.27 -10.06 7.96
CA GLU A 44 5.00 -9.66 9.35
C GLU A 44 3.59 -10.01 9.81
N ALA A 45 2.59 -10.01 8.93
CA ALA A 45 1.19 -10.21 9.31
C ALA A 45 0.54 -11.47 8.76
N ILE A 46 1.14 -12.13 7.75
CA ILE A 46 0.51 -13.25 7.04
C ILE A 46 1.35 -14.53 7.13
N HIS A 47 2.68 -14.41 7.13
CA HIS A 47 3.55 -15.57 7.11
C HIS A 47 3.46 -16.34 8.43
N GLY A 48 3.12 -17.63 8.36
CA GLY A 48 2.94 -18.48 9.53
C GLY A 48 1.51 -18.48 10.10
N GLU A 49 0.69 -17.51 9.72
CA GLU A 49 -0.69 -17.40 10.19
C GLU A 49 -1.66 -18.29 9.41
N ARG A 50 -2.71 -18.76 10.09
CA ARG A 50 -3.81 -19.52 9.48
C ARG A 50 -5.14 -18.82 9.75
N PHE A 51 -5.75 -18.31 8.69
CA PHE A 51 -7.05 -17.67 8.76
C PHE A 51 -8.17 -18.65 8.41
N GLU A 52 -9.07 -18.90 9.35
CA GLU A 52 -10.24 -19.77 9.13
C GLU A 52 -11.27 -19.14 8.21
N THR A 53 -11.35 -17.80 8.21
CA THR A 53 -12.33 -17.06 7.40
C THR A 53 -11.67 -15.89 6.67
N ARG A 54 -12.29 -15.51 5.55
CA ARG A 54 -11.91 -14.30 4.82
C ARG A 54 -12.10 -13.04 5.67
N ASP A 55 -13.09 -13.02 6.56
CA ASP A 55 -13.31 -11.89 7.46
C ASP A 55 -12.15 -11.71 8.45
N ALA A 56 -11.68 -12.81 9.05
CA ALA A 56 -10.51 -12.77 9.94
C ALA A 56 -9.27 -12.23 9.22
N MET A 57 -9.01 -12.69 7.99
CA MET A 57 -7.92 -12.16 7.16
C MET A 57 -8.10 -10.66 6.85
N ARG A 58 -9.32 -10.21 6.54
CA ARG A 58 -9.59 -8.79 6.29
C ARG A 58 -9.31 -7.93 7.52
N ARG A 59 -9.71 -8.40 8.71
CA ARG A 59 -9.43 -7.71 9.97
C ARG A 59 -7.94 -7.64 10.26
N GLN A 60 -7.21 -8.74 10.09
CA GLN A 60 -5.75 -8.77 10.27
C GLN A 60 -5.03 -7.79 9.34
N VAL A 61 -5.40 -7.78 8.05
CA VAL A 61 -4.80 -6.86 7.08
C VAL A 61 -5.11 -5.40 7.42
N PHE A 62 -6.35 -5.11 7.84
CA PHE A 62 -6.74 -3.76 8.25
C PHE A 62 -5.96 -3.31 9.49
N GLU A 63 -5.90 -4.14 10.53
CA GLU A 63 -5.17 -3.85 11.76
C GLU A 63 -3.69 -3.62 11.48
N TYR A 64 -3.05 -4.48 10.68
CA TYR A 64 -1.66 -4.29 10.30
C TYR A 64 -1.43 -2.96 9.56
N ILE A 65 -2.31 -2.57 8.64
CA ILE A 65 -2.14 -1.32 7.89
C ILE A 65 -2.28 -0.11 8.83
N GLU A 66 -3.37 -0.05 9.60
CA GLU A 66 -3.73 1.13 10.39
C GLU A 66 -2.92 1.27 11.67
N MET A 67 -2.63 0.17 12.36
CA MET A 67 -2.00 0.19 13.68
C MET A 67 -0.50 -0.09 13.60
N ASP A 68 -0.07 -1.08 12.84
CA ASP A 68 1.33 -1.47 12.82
C ASP A 68 2.12 -0.67 11.79
N TYR A 69 1.72 -0.72 10.52
CA TYR A 69 2.45 -0.11 9.41
C TYR A 69 2.41 1.42 9.47
N ASN A 70 1.22 2.03 9.50
CA ASN A 70 1.11 3.49 9.43
C ASN A 70 1.58 4.20 10.70
N ARG A 71 1.32 3.63 11.89
CA ARG A 71 1.56 4.31 13.17
C ARG A 71 2.86 3.90 13.87
N GLN A 72 3.29 2.65 13.75
CA GLN A 72 4.40 2.12 14.56
C GLN A 72 5.67 1.81 13.74
N ARG A 73 5.52 1.25 12.54
CA ARG A 73 6.64 0.79 11.71
C ARG A 73 7.55 1.94 11.34
N ARG A 74 8.84 1.81 11.64
CA ARG A 74 9.84 2.82 11.32
C ARG A 74 10.49 2.52 9.98
N HIS A 75 10.60 3.54 9.12
CA HIS A 75 11.24 3.41 7.82
C HIS A 75 12.55 4.19 7.78
N SER A 76 13.63 3.55 7.33
CA SER A 76 14.96 4.18 7.20
C SER A 76 14.94 5.36 6.23
N ALA A 77 14.19 5.25 5.14
CA ALA A 77 14.06 6.28 4.11
C ALA A 77 13.46 7.61 4.63
N ILE A 78 12.70 7.58 5.73
CA ILE A 78 12.03 8.77 6.29
C ILE A 78 12.62 9.17 7.65
N GLY A 79 13.85 8.74 7.96
CA GLY A 79 14.53 9.11 9.21
C GLY A 79 14.09 8.29 10.42
N MET A 80 13.70 7.02 10.21
CA MET A 80 13.33 6.08 11.27
C MET A 80 12.12 6.51 12.12
N ILE A 81 11.18 7.21 11.50
CA ILE A 81 9.85 7.51 12.06
C ILE A 81 8.78 6.71 11.31
N SER A 82 7.54 6.74 11.83
CA SER A 82 6.41 6.08 11.18
C SER A 82 5.87 6.88 10.00
N PRO A 83 5.21 6.23 9.02
CA PRO A 83 4.60 6.92 7.89
C PRO A 83 3.66 8.05 8.32
N GLU A 84 2.78 7.81 9.30
CA GLU A 84 1.86 8.83 9.82
C GLU A 84 2.62 10.02 10.45
N ALA A 85 3.67 9.75 11.22
CA ALA A 85 4.49 10.81 11.82
C ALA A 85 5.30 11.60 10.78
N PHE A 86 5.68 10.97 9.67
CA PHE A 86 6.32 11.65 8.55
C PHE A 86 5.33 12.56 7.81
N GLU A 87 4.15 12.05 7.43
CA GLU A 87 3.10 12.83 6.78
C GLU A 87 2.67 14.03 7.63
N ALA A 88 2.51 13.86 8.94
CA ALA A 88 2.18 14.94 9.86
C ALA A 88 3.24 16.06 9.92
N ARG A 89 4.50 15.77 9.60
CA ARG A 89 5.59 16.76 9.52
C ARG A 89 5.70 17.44 8.16
N VAL A 90 5.20 16.79 7.10
CA VAL A 90 5.24 17.31 5.72
C VAL A 90 4.04 18.20 5.42
N ILE A 91 2.89 17.91 6.04
CA ILE A 91 1.64 18.68 5.87
C ILE A 91 1.63 19.96 6.74
N ALA A 92 2.47 20.03 7.79
CA ALA A 92 2.63 21.20 8.65
C ALA A 92 3.62 22.22 8.06
#